data_AF-A0A821LL04-F1
#
_entry.id   AF-A0A821LL04-F1
#
_cell.length_a   1.000
_cell.length_b   1.000
_cell.length_c   1.000
_cell.angle_alpha   90.00
_cell.angle_beta   90.00
_cell.angle_gamma   90.00
#
_symmetry.space_group_name_H-M   'P 1'
#
loop_
_entity.id
_entity.type
_entity.pdbx_description
1 polymer ?
#
loop_
_entity_poly.entity_id
_entity_poly.type
_entity_poly.pdbx_seq_one_letter_code
_entity_poly.pdbx_strand_id
1 'polypeptide(L)'
;FSKENNILYGIFRNTTLANSSDTSHAVCSYSIDSIREAFFQSIKRCLVDGKGYRGLGFISPDTHCVSNKNLNEINHDYCPDSDDRFFQYPIGGHRSLEQIEPIIELNENVNFTAIEIVSINNDVMILLGDDNGTLYTFHVSNMNEIDKQNFPSSMIIDLKLINKKPLLRNANLLVLTNNQVTMI
;
A
#
# COMPACT_ATOMS: atom_id res chain seq x y z
N PHE A 1 -12.42 -8.02 15.40
CA PHE A 1 -12.16 -6.92 14.46
C PHE A 1 -11.76 -5.69 15.28
N SER A 2 -10.46 -5.43 15.42
CA SER A 2 -9.95 -4.21 16.06
C SER A 2 -9.86 -3.10 15.02
N LYS A 3 -10.20 -1.87 15.43
CA LYS A 3 -10.19 -0.64 14.63
C LYS A 3 -8.80 -0.28 14.08
N GLU A 4 -7.75 -0.94 14.56
CA GLU A 4 -6.34 -0.73 14.19
C GLU A 4 -5.92 -1.40 12.86
N ASN A 5 -6.76 -2.27 12.28
CA ASN A 5 -6.42 -3.01 11.05
C ASN A 5 -6.84 -2.30 9.74
N ASN A 6 -7.19 -1.01 9.76
CA ASN A 6 -7.72 -0.28 8.62
C ASN A 6 -6.70 0.69 8.00
N ILE A 7 -5.42 0.33 8.00
CA ILE A 7 -4.37 1.11 7.33
C ILE A 7 -3.60 0.17 6.41
N LEU A 8 -3.49 0.55 5.13
CA LEU A 8 -2.60 -0.05 4.17
C LEU A 8 -1.27 0.69 4.20
N TYR A 9 -0.19 -0.03 4.48
CA TYR A 9 1.16 0.49 4.37
C TYR A 9 1.77 0.04 3.05
N GLY A 10 2.55 0.92 2.44
CA GLY A 10 3.26 0.62 1.20
C GLY A 10 4.65 1.24 1.21
N ILE A 11 5.60 0.54 0.60
CA ILE A 11 6.91 1.09 0.30
C ILE A 11 6.90 1.53 -1.16
N PHE A 12 7.34 2.75 -1.41
CA PHE A 12 7.41 3.34 -2.73
C PHE A 12 8.85 3.71 -3.02
N ARG A 13 9.31 3.38 -4.23
CA ARG A 13 10.60 3.81 -4.74
C ARG A 13 10.39 5.02 -5.65
N ASN A 14 11.20 6.05 -5.47
CA ASN A 14 11.22 7.16 -6.41
C ASN A 14 11.91 6.73 -7.70
N THR A 15 11.17 6.73 -8.81
CA THR A 15 11.67 6.40 -10.14
C THR A 15 11.67 7.61 -11.08
N THR A 16 11.38 8.82 -10.58
CA THR A 16 11.29 10.03 -11.42
C THR A 16 12.61 10.42 -12.06
N LEU A 17 13.72 9.86 -11.58
CA LEU A 17 15.03 9.92 -12.22
C LEU A 17 15.52 8.49 -12.48
N ALA A 18 15.05 7.86 -13.55
CA ALA A 18 15.49 6.51 -13.96
C ALA A 18 17.02 6.37 -14.17
N ASN A 19 17.75 7.49 -14.21
CA ASN A 19 19.21 7.57 -14.36
C ASN A 19 19.94 8.09 -13.11
N SER A 20 19.24 8.33 -12.00
CA SER A 20 19.85 8.71 -10.72
C SER A 20 20.38 7.48 -10.01
N SER A 21 21.65 7.51 -9.58
CA SER A 21 22.22 6.53 -8.65
C SER A 21 21.59 6.61 -7.26
N ASP A 22 20.91 7.71 -6.95
CA ASP A 22 20.27 7.93 -5.67
C ASP A 22 18.88 7.30 -5.70
N THR A 23 18.74 6.16 -5.03
CA THR A 23 17.45 5.53 -4.80
C THR A 23 16.84 6.10 -3.53
N SER A 24 15.87 6.99 -3.67
CA SER A 24 15.03 7.38 -2.53
C SER A 24 13.80 6.50 -2.45
N HIS A 25 13.49 6.08 -1.23
CA HIS A 25 12.30 5.30 -0.89
C HIS A 25 11.48 6.05 0.13
N ALA A 26 10.19 5.73 0.18
CA ALA A 26 9.27 6.28 1.16
C ALA A 26 8.34 5.17 1.67
N VAL A 27 8.10 5.17 2.97
CA VAL A 27 7.03 4.38 3.57
C VAL A 27 5.81 5.26 3.74
N CYS A 28 4.71 4.86 3.13
CA CYS A 28 3.45 5.58 3.12
C CYS A 28 2.36 4.74 3.81
N SER A 29 1.35 5.41 4.36
CA SER A 29 0.16 4.81 4.98
C SER A 29 -1.12 5.43 4.44
N TYR A 30 -2.07 4.57 4.10
CA TYR A 30 -3.38 4.95 3.57
C TYR A 30 -4.45 4.32 4.44
N SER A 31 -5.34 5.13 5.02
CA SER A 31 -6.51 4.56 5.68
C SER A 31 -7.43 3.89 4.65
N ILE A 32 -8.05 2.78 5.02
CA ILE A 32 -9.03 2.13 4.15
C ILE A 32 -10.20 3.09 3.84
N ASP A 33 -10.53 4.01 4.76
CA ASP A 33 -11.56 5.03 4.53
C ASP A 33 -11.16 6.03 3.44
N SER A 34 -9.90 6.49 3.38
CA SER A 34 -9.45 7.39 2.30
C SER A 34 -9.38 6.68 0.96
N ILE A 35 -9.02 5.39 0.96
CA ILE A 35 -9.08 4.54 -0.23
C ILE A 35 -10.52 4.41 -0.73
N ARG A 36 -11.47 4.08 0.17
CA ARG A 36 -12.90 3.98 -0.18
C ARG A 36 -13.45 5.29 -0.73
N GLU A 37 -13.08 6.43 -0.12
CA GLU A 37 -13.45 7.76 -0.62
C GLU A 37 -12.89 8.00 -2.03
N ALA A 38 -11.63 7.65 -2.29
CA ALA A 38 -11.02 7.81 -3.62
C ALA A 38 -11.72 6.96 -4.70
N PHE A 39 -12.08 5.72 -4.37
CA PHE A 39 -12.89 4.86 -5.25
C PHE A 39 -14.27 5.46 -5.49
N PHE A 40 -14.98 5.86 -4.43
CA PHE A 40 -16.29 6.49 -4.51
C PHE A 40 -16.28 7.73 -5.42
N GLN A 41 -15.34 8.65 -5.22
CA GLN A 41 -15.21 9.86 -6.02
C GLN A 41 -14.92 9.54 -7.49
N SER A 42 -14.11 8.52 -7.76
CA SER A 42 -13.81 8.07 -9.14
C SER A 42 -15.05 7.51 -9.83
N ILE A 43 -15.81 6.66 -9.14
CA ILE A 43 -17.06 6.08 -9.65
C ILE A 43 -18.12 7.16 -9.85
N LYS A 44 -18.33 8.03 -8.86
CA LYS A 44 -19.29 9.15 -8.93
C LYS A 44 -18.99 10.06 -10.11
N ARG A 45 -17.73 10.45 -10.28
CA ARG A 45 -17.31 11.33 -11.36
C ARG A 45 -17.61 10.74 -12.73
N CYS A 46 -17.44 9.43 -12.90
CA CYS A 46 -17.72 8.77 -14.17
C CYS A 46 -19.22 8.51 -14.36
N LEU A 47 -19.85 7.77 -13.45
CA LEU A 47 -21.22 7.27 -13.64
C LEU A 47 -22.31 8.31 -13.37
N VAL A 48 -22.12 9.17 -12.38
CA VAL A 48 -23.13 10.17 -12.02
C VAL A 48 -22.87 11.46 -12.79
N ASP A 49 -21.64 11.98 -12.72
CA ASP A 49 -21.34 13.29 -13.31
C ASP A 49 -21.06 13.20 -14.83
N GLY A 50 -20.77 12.01 -15.37
CA GLY A 50 -20.42 11.83 -16.79
C GLY A 50 -19.12 12.52 -17.20
N LYS A 51 -18.15 12.66 -16.29
CA LYS A 51 -16.94 13.48 -16.49
C LYS A 51 -15.68 12.65 -16.64
N GLY A 52 -14.87 13.02 -17.62
CA GLY A 52 -13.57 12.41 -17.88
C GLY A 52 -13.67 11.18 -18.77
N TYR A 53 -12.66 10.32 -18.66
CA TYR A 53 -12.56 9.07 -19.39
C TYR A 53 -12.72 7.89 -18.44
N ARG A 54 -13.18 6.76 -18.98
CA ARG A 54 -13.35 5.51 -18.24
C ARG A 54 -12.02 4.99 -17.71
N GLY A 55 -10.94 5.19 -18.46
CA GLY A 55 -9.61 4.67 -18.16
C GLY A 55 -9.45 3.23 -18.60
N LEU A 56 -8.39 2.57 -18.10
CA LEU A 56 -8.05 1.17 -18.44
C LEU A 56 -7.89 0.93 -19.95
N GLY A 57 -7.29 1.89 -20.66
CA GLY A 57 -7.03 1.81 -22.11
C GLY A 57 -6.23 0.58 -22.55
N PHE A 58 -5.49 -0.05 -21.64
CA PHE A 58 -4.76 -1.29 -21.87
C PHE A 58 -5.66 -2.55 -21.91
N ILE A 59 -6.91 -2.48 -21.41
CA ILE A 59 -7.90 -3.58 -21.47
C ILE A 59 -8.79 -3.42 -22.70
N SER A 60 -9.25 -2.20 -22.96
CA SER A 60 -10.11 -1.87 -24.10
C SER A 60 -10.00 -0.39 -24.42
N PRO A 61 -10.38 0.06 -25.63
CA PRO A 61 -10.29 1.48 -26.00
C PRO A 61 -10.90 2.38 -24.93
N ASP A 62 -10.18 3.42 -24.56
CA ASP A 62 -10.66 4.36 -23.56
C ASP A 62 -11.81 5.20 -24.16
N THR A 63 -12.87 5.36 -23.39
CA THR A 63 -14.10 6.02 -23.81
C THR A 63 -14.47 7.08 -22.81
N HIS A 64 -15.12 8.16 -23.26
CA HIS A 64 -15.68 9.14 -22.35
C HIS A 64 -16.72 8.52 -21.41
N CYS A 65 -16.71 8.98 -20.16
CA CYS A 65 -17.77 8.63 -19.21
C CYS A 65 -19.11 9.23 -19.64
N VAL A 66 -20.20 8.54 -19.35
CA VAL A 66 -21.58 8.94 -19.69
C VAL A 66 -22.39 9.04 -18.40
N SER A 67 -23.09 10.16 -18.18
CA SER A 67 -23.92 10.31 -16.99
C SER A 67 -25.13 9.36 -17.05
N ASN A 68 -25.33 8.56 -16.00
CA ASN A 68 -26.50 7.74 -15.81
C ASN A 68 -27.52 8.47 -14.95
N LYS A 69 -28.59 8.96 -15.59
CA LYS A 69 -29.67 9.71 -14.95
C LYS A 69 -30.56 8.89 -14.01
N ASN A 70 -30.48 7.56 -14.06
CA ASN A 70 -31.24 6.67 -13.18
C ASN A 70 -30.45 6.33 -11.90
N LEU A 71 -29.16 6.68 -11.86
CA LEU A 71 -28.27 6.43 -10.74
C LEU A 71 -28.30 7.64 -9.79
N ASN A 72 -29.42 7.79 -9.07
CA ASN A 72 -29.68 9.02 -8.30
C ASN A 72 -28.82 9.12 -7.03
N GLU A 73 -28.47 7.99 -6.41
CA GLU A 73 -27.63 7.97 -5.21
C GLU A 73 -26.71 6.74 -5.24
N ILE A 74 -25.41 6.98 -5.42
CA ILE A 74 -24.38 5.99 -5.11
C ILE A 74 -23.75 6.36 -3.76
N ASN A 75 -23.27 5.35 -3.05
CA ASN A 75 -22.59 5.51 -1.77
C ASN A 75 -21.24 4.75 -1.79
N HIS A 76 -20.51 4.76 -0.69
CA HIS A 76 -19.19 4.09 -0.55
C HIS A 76 -19.23 2.57 -0.69
N ASP A 77 -20.42 1.96 -0.61
CA ASP A 77 -20.65 0.52 -0.76
C ASP A 77 -21.34 0.19 -2.09
N TYR A 78 -21.36 1.14 -3.03
CA TYR A 78 -21.98 0.97 -4.32
C TYR A 78 -21.39 -0.23 -5.06
N CYS A 79 -22.28 -1.17 -5.36
CA CYS A 79 -21.99 -2.37 -6.14
C CYS A 79 -22.98 -2.41 -7.31
N PRO A 80 -22.52 -2.46 -8.57
CA PRO A 80 -23.43 -2.59 -9.70
C PRO A 80 -24.15 -3.94 -9.66
N ASP A 81 -25.44 -3.95 -10.00
CA ASP A 81 -26.20 -5.19 -10.13
C ASP A 81 -25.60 -6.08 -11.23
N SER A 82 -25.61 -7.40 -11.02
CA SER A 82 -25.01 -8.37 -11.95
C SER A 82 -25.66 -8.38 -13.33
N ASP A 83 -26.93 -8.00 -13.40
CA ASP A 83 -27.68 -7.90 -14.66
C ASP A 83 -27.50 -6.53 -15.34
N ASP A 84 -26.90 -5.58 -14.62
CA ASP A 84 -26.63 -4.25 -15.12
C ASP A 84 -25.37 -4.25 -15.97
N ARG A 85 -25.56 -4.59 -17.25
CA ARG A 85 -24.55 -4.45 -18.30
C ARG A 85 -24.33 -2.97 -18.64
N PHE A 86 -24.03 -2.15 -17.64
CA PHE A 86 -23.61 -0.79 -17.87
C PHE A 86 -22.34 -0.80 -18.70
N PHE A 87 -22.42 -0.18 -19.87
CA PHE A 87 -21.35 -0.05 -20.86
C PHE A 87 -20.05 0.57 -20.31
N GLN A 88 -20.09 1.18 -19.12
CA GLN A 88 -18.96 1.92 -18.56
C GLN A 88 -18.04 1.11 -17.66
N TYR A 89 -18.36 -0.15 -17.35
CA TYR A 89 -17.38 -1.03 -16.71
C TYR A 89 -16.42 -1.63 -17.75
N PRO A 90 -15.16 -1.89 -17.37
CA PRO A 90 -14.51 -1.55 -16.10
C PRO A 90 -14.09 -0.07 -16.00
N ILE A 91 -14.08 0.52 -14.80
CA ILE A 91 -13.67 1.92 -14.55
C ILE A 91 -12.26 1.95 -13.93
N GLY A 92 -11.35 2.74 -14.49
CA GLY A 92 -9.96 2.84 -14.03
C GLY A 92 -9.65 3.97 -13.06
N GLY A 93 -10.41 5.07 -13.12
CA GLY A 93 -10.05 6.28 -12.40
C GLY A 93 -8.82 7.00 -13.00
N HIS A 94 -8.69 8.29 -12.72
CA HIS A 94 -7.60 9.14 -13.24
C HIS A 94 -6.94 10.02 -12.17
N ARG A 95 -7.45 9.96 -10.94
CA ARG A 95 -6.93 10.74 -9.81
C ARG A 95 -6.27 9.77 -8.85
N SER A 96 -4.99 10.00 -8.59
CA SER A 96 -4.24 9.32 -7.54
C SER A 96 -4.81 9.66 -6.17
N LEU A 97 -4.80 8.66 -5.29
CA LEU A 97 -4.84 8.94 -3.85
C LEU A 97 -3.43 9.34 -3.44
N GLU A 98 -3.25 10.60 -3.05
CA GLU A 98 -1.96 11.13 -2.66
C GLU A 98 -1.84 11.16 -1.14
N GLN A 99 -0.66 10.81 -0.65
CA GLN A 99 -0.24 11.08 0.72
C GLN A 99 0.75 12.23 0.67
N ILE A 100 0.44 13.31 1.40
CA ILE A 100 1.21 14.56 1.34
C ILE A 100 2.57 14.38 2.03
N GLU A 101 2.62 13.60 3.11
CA GLU A 101 3.85 13.38 3.89
C GLU A 101 4.07 11.89 4.15
N PRO A 102 5.23 11.33 3.75
CA PRO A 102 5.58 9.95 4.05
C PRO A 102 5.85 9.78 5.55
N ILE A 103 5.71 8.55 6.04
CA ILE A 103 6.02 8.21 7.43
C ILE A 103 7.53 8.22 7.66
N ILE A 104 8.27 7.66 6.69
CA ILE A 104 9.74 7.59 6.70
C ILE A 104 10.22 7.80 5.27
N GLU A 105 11.24 8.64 5.12
CA GLU A 105 12.03 8.76 3.89
C GLU A 105 13.37 8.04 4.08
N LEU A 106 13.77 7.31 3.06
CA LEU A 106 14.86 6.34 3.08
C LEU A 106 15.77 6.62 1.87
N ASN A 107 17.08 6.67 2.10
CA ASN A 107 18.07 7.05 1.07
C ASN A 107 19.13 5.97 0.87
N GLU A 108 18.83 4.73 1.26
CA GLU A 108 19.68 3.58 1.10
C GLU A 108 19.75 3.19 -0.38
N ASN A 109 20.97 2.85 -0.83
CA ASN A 109 21.22 2.35 -2.18
C ASN A 109 20.92 0.85 -2.31
N VAL A 110 19.70 0.47 -1.92
CA VAL A 110 19.15 -0.91 -1.94
C VAL A 110 17.70 -0.85 -2.41
N ASN A 111 17.12 -1.96 -2.87
CA ASN A 111 15.67 -2.01 -3.08
C ASN A 111 15.00 -2.61 -1.87
N PHE A 112 14.10 -1.86 -1.23
CA PHE A 112 13.21 -2.42 -0.23
C PHE A 112 12.09 -3.23 -0.89
N THR A 113 11.92 -4.46 -0.41
CA THR A 113 11.11 -5.50 -1.05
C THR A 113 9.99 -6.02 -0.18
N ALA A 114 10.10 -5.87 1.15
CA ALA A 114 9.11 -6.34 2.10
C ALA A 114 8.92 -5.34 3.25
N ILE A 115 7.69 -5.27 3.76
CA ILE A 115 7.31 -4.44 4.91
C ILE A 115 6.41 -5.21 5.86
N GLU A 116 6.64 -5.07 7.16
CA GLU A 116 5.72 -5.50 8.21
C GLU A 116 5.61 -4.42 9.29
N ILE A 117 4.42 -4.27 9.86
CA ILE A 117 4.13 -3.24 10.86
C ILE A 117 3.85 -3.92 12.19
N VAL A 118 4.60 -3.52 13.21
CA VAL A 118 4.51 -4.09 14.55
C VAL A 118 4.07 -2.99 15.50
N SER A 119 2.98 -3.21 16.23
CA SER A 119 2.55 -2.33 17.31
C SER A 119 2.62 -3.06 18.64
N ILE A 120 3.44 -2.55 19.57
CA ILE A 120 3.63 -3.09 20.91
C ILE A 120 3.45 -1.95 21.90
N ASN A 121 2.48 -2.06 22.82
CA ASN A 121 2.24 -1.06 23.86
C ASN A 121 2.12 0.39 23.34
N ASN A 122 1.46 0.58 22.19
CA ASN A 122 1.31 1.85 21.46
C ASN A 122 2.58 2.37 20.75
N ASP A 123 3.72 1.70 20.88
CA ASP A 123 4.88 1.97 20.03
C ASP A 123 4.71 1.24 18.71
N VAL A 124 4.84 1.98 17.60
CA VAL A 124 4.75 1.44 16.24
C VAL A 124 6.15 1.35 15.66
N MET A 125 6.49 0.16 15.19
CA MET A 125 7.72 -0.15 14.49
C MET A 125 7.43 -0.58 13.06
N ILE A 126 8.31 -0.19 12.16
CA ILE A 126 8.29 -0.58 10.75
C ILE A 126 9.50 -1.45 10.49
N LEU A 127 9.26 -2.66 10.02
CA LEU A 127 10.30 -3.58 9.62
C LEU A 127 10.37 -3.60 8.10
N LEU A 128 11.57 -3.41 7.55
CA LEU A 128 11.81 -3.36 6.11
C LEU A 128 12.86 -4.38 5.72
N GLY A 129 12.54 -5.21 4.74
CA GLY A 129 13.49 -6.13 4.11
C GLY A 129 14.00 -5.55 2.78
N ASP A 130 15.28 -5.75 2.48
CA ASP A 130 15.88 -5.36 1.20
C ASP A 130 16.30 -6.54 0.31
N ASP A 131 16.69 -6.20 -0.93
CA ASP A 131 17.19 -7.11 -1.96
C ASP A 131 18.57 -7.72 -1.68
N ASN A 132 19.28 -7.22 -0.68
CA ASN A 132 20.56 -7.76 -0.21
C ASN A 132 20.40 -8.71 0.99
N GLY A 133 19.20 -8.84 1.51
CA GLY A 133 18.90 -9.66 2.69
C GLY A 133 19.08 -8.93 4.00
N THR A 134 18.98 -7.61 4.01
CA THR A 134 19.05 -6.81 5.22
C THR A 134 17.66 -6.51 5.74
N LEU A 135 17.45 -6.77 7.03
CA LEU A 135 16.25 -6.39 7.77
C LEU A 135 16.57 -5.14 8.61
N TYR A 136 15.81 -4.08 8.38
CA TYR A 136 15.88 -2.84 9.14
C TYR A 136 14.66 -2.73 10.04
N THR A 137 14.85 -2.23 11.26
CA THR A 137 13.76 -1.92 12.19
C THR A 137 13.78 -0.44 12.52
N PHE A 138 12.69 0.26 12.21
CA PHE A 138 12.53 1.68 12.49
C PHE A 138 11.46 1.93 13.53
N HIS A 139 11.68 2.90 14.41
CA HIS A 139 10.66 3.42 15.31
C HIS A 139 9.92 4.59 14.67
N VAL A 140 8.59 4.53 14.59
CA VAL A 140 7.81 5.53 13.84
C VAL A 140 7.84 6.90 14.52
N SER A 141 7.81 6.98 15.85
CA SER A 141 7.63 8.27 16.53
C SER A 141 8.81 9.23 16.40
N ASN A 142 10.01 8.71 16.15
CA ASN A 142 11.24 9.48 16.04
C ASN A 142 12.02 9.17 14.75
N MET A 143 11.47 8.34 13.87
CA MET A 143 12.06 7.93 12.58
C MET A 143 13.47 7.34 12.70
N ASN A 144 13.85 6.82 13.87
CA ASN A 144 15.19 6.29 14.09
C ASN A 144 15.26 4.81 13.71
N GLU A 145 16.33 4.43 13.02
CA GLU A 145 16.76 3.04 12.90
C GLU A 145 17.15 2.53 14.31
N ILE A 146 16.51 1.45 14.75
CA ILE A 146 16.76 0.81 16.04
C ILE A 146 17.71 -0.38 15.86
N ASP A 147 17.53 -1.13 14.79
CA ASP A 147 18.26 -2.38 14.54
C ASP A 147 18.42 -2.66 13.05
N LYS A 148 19.50 -3.37 12.73
CA LYS A 148 19.87 -3.79 11.38
C LYS A 148 20.47 -5.18 11.41
N GLN A 149 19.76 -6.15 10.84
CA GLN A 149 20.17 -7.55 10.80
C GLN A 149 20.40 -8.02 9.37
N ASN A 150 21.53 -8.69 9.12
CA ASN A 150 21.85 -9.23 7.80
C ASN A 150 21.56 -10.73 7.73
N PHE A 151 20.85 -11.15 6.69
CA PHE A 151 20.68 -12.53 6.29
C PHE A 151 21.66 -12.85 5.15
N PRO A 152 22.27 -14.06 5.10
CA PRO A 152 23.36 -14.35 4.15
C PRO A 152 22.93 -14.22 2.68
N SER A 153 23.24 -13.09 2.03
CA SER A 153 23.02 -12.78 0.60
C SER A 153 21.69 -13.28 0.02
N SER A 154 20.62 -13.16 0.79
CA SER A 154 19.30 -13.71 0.44
C SER A 154 18.28 -12.59 0.48
N MET A 155 17.82 -12.14 -0.68
CA MET A 155 16.73 -11.16 -0.82
C MET A 155 15.57 -11.54 0.11
N ILE A 156 15.13 -10.59 0.94
CA ILE A 156 13.93 -10.77 1.76
C ILE A 156 12.72 -10.56 0.86
N ILE A 157 11.80 -11.52 0.83
CA ILE A 157 10.62 -11.52 -0.05
C ILE A 157 9.38 -11.14 0.73
N ASP A 158 9.26 -11.61 1.98
CA ASP A 158 8.11 -11.34 2.81
C ASP A 158 8.50 -11.34 4.29
N LEU A 159 7.74 -10.58 5.07
CA LEU A 159 7.89 -10.44 6.51
C LEU A 159 6.53 -10.71 7.14
N LYS A 160 6.47 -11.64 8.09
CA LYS A 160 5.20 -11.96 8.75
C LYS A 160 5.31 -12.12 10.25
N LEU A 161 4.59 -11.28 10.97
CA LEU A 161 4.44 -11.44 12.42
C LEU A 161 3.49 -12.60 12.76
N ILE A 162 3.96 -13.63 13.47
CA ILE A 162 3.13 -14.80 13.83
C ILE A 162 2.35 -14.59 15.14
N ASN A 163 2.95 -13.96 16.15
CA ASN A 163 2.36 -13.87 17.49
C ASN A 163 2.10 -12.42 17.91
N LYS A 164 0.87 -11.95 17.69
CA LYS A 164 0.35 -10.67 18.19
C LYS A 164 -0.21 -10.77 19.62
N LYS A 165 0.49 -11.44 20.55
CA LYS A 165 0.04 -11.44 21.95
C LYS A 165 0.67 -10.26 22.70
N PRO A 166 -0.12 -9.34 23.28
CA PRO A 166 0.34 -8.07 23.85
C PRO A 166 1.18 -8.20 25.13
N LEU A 167 1.45 -9.42 25.60
CA LEU A 167 1.98 -9.69 26.95
C LEU A 167 3.32 -10.41 26.98
N LEU A 168 3.95 -10.72 25.84
CA LEU A 168 5.21 -11.46 25.84
C LEU A 168 6.23 -10.81 24.92
N ARG A 169 7.44 -10.63 25.48
CA ARG A 169 8.69 -10.16 24.87
C ARG A 169 9.19 -11.01 23.69
N ASN A 170 8.33 -11.86 23.13
CA ASN A 170 8.67 -12.91 22.16
C ASN A 170 7.73 -12.80 20.95
N ALA A 171 7.70 -11.63 20.32
CA ALA A 171 7.12 -11.45 19.01
C ALA A 171 8.01 -12.19 18.01
N ASN A 172 7.50 -13.28 17.42
CA ASN A 172 8.24 -14.03 16.42
C ASN A 172 7.92 -13.47 15.03
N LEU A 173 8.96 -13.07 14.30
CA LEU A 173 8.89 -12.64 12.92
C LEU A 173 9.35 -13.77 12.00
N LEU A 174 8.50 -14.15 11.05
CA LEU A 174 8.94 -14.94 9.90
C LEU A 174 9.57 -14.01 8.89
N VAL A 175 10.80 -14.34 8.52
CA VAL A 175 11.52 -13.74 7.41
C VAL A 175 11.57 -14.79 6.31
N LEU A 176 10.83 -14.55 5.23
CA LEU A 176 10.93 -15.34 4.01
C LEU A 176 12.00 -14.71 3.13
N THR A 177 13.02 -15.47 2.78
CA THR A 177 13.99 -15.09 1.76
C THR A 177 13.79 -15.94 0.50
N ASN A 178 14.56 -15.65 -0.54
CA ASN A 178 14.59 -16.45 -1.76
C ASN A 178 15.02 -17.92 -1.59
N ASN A 179 15.63 -18.29 -0.46
CA ASN A 179 16.18 -19.63 -0.22
C ASN A 179 15.73 -20.31 1.08
N GLN A 180 15.16 -19.57 2.03
CA GLN A 180 14.77 -20.13 3.32
C GLN A 180 13.65 -19.33 4.00
N VAL A 181 13.08 -19.95 5.04
CA VAL A 181 12.20 -19.28 6.00
C VAL A 181 12.87 -19.34 7.35
N THR A 182 13.10 -18.17 7.95
CA THR A 182 13.71 -18.05 9.26
C THR A 182 12.72 -17.41 10.24
N MET A 183 12.65 -17.92 11.46
CA MET A 183 11.91 -17.28 12.55
C MET A 183 12.93 -16.58 13.44
N ILE A 184 12.76 -15.27 13.65
CA ILE A 184 13.56 -14.46 14.57
C ILE A 184 12.68 -13.89 15.69
#